data_AF-A0A2S6UGG1-F1
#
_entry.id   AF-A0A2S6UGG1-F1
#
_cell.length_a   1.000
_cell.length_b   1.000
_cell.length_c   1.000
_cell.angle_alpha   90.00
_cell.angle_beta   90.00
_cell.angle_gamma   90.00
#
_symmetry.space_group_name_H-M   'P 1'
#
loop_
_entity.id
_entity.type
_entity.pdbx_description
1 polymer ?
#
loop_
_entity_poly.entity_id
_entity_poly.type
_entity_poly.pdbx_seq_one_letter_code
_entity_poly.pdbx_strand_id
1 'polypeptide(L)'
;MALIPLKDDNPLARIHFQYVTVVLIAICVAVFFWQASLRTVNSAQVVYGLGSPPVVLLGDKKLPPEFAMAPAEMTLLTSMFLHGRWMHLICNMLYFWVFGDNVEDPMGHGRFLAFYLLCGLMASSAHVATNLSSEVTTIGAFGIIFSILGAYLVLHPRAQVLTLVVRFPMRYRPSSSWACGLACSSPTPR
;
A
#
# COMPACT_ATOMS: atom_id res chain seq x y z
N MET A 1 17.06 6.79 2.22
CA MET A 1 17.21 6.95 3.68
C MET A 1 15.96 6.40 4.32
N ALA A 2 16.06 5.31 5.10
CA ALA A 2 14.87 4.67 5.68
C ALA A 2 14.38 5.51 6.86
N LEU A 3 13.20 6.10 6.70
CA LEU A 3 12.51 6.87 7.72
C LEU A 3 11.44 5.94 8.29
N ILE A 4 11.50 5.64 9.58
CA ILE A 4 10.56 4.71 10.21
C ILE A 4 9.65 5.54 11.11
N PRO A 5 8.40 5.83 10.69
CA PRO A 5 7.47 6.58 11.51
C PRO A 5 7.08 5.70 12.72
N LEU A 6 7.17 6.27 13.92
CA LEU A 6 6.84 5.54 15.16
C LEU A 6 5.48 5.96 15.70
N LYS A 7 5.21 7.27 15.67
CA LYS A 7 4.03 7.88 16.26
C LYS A 7 3.95 9.33 15.81
N ASP A 8 2.74 9.87 15.75
CA ASP A 8 2.47 11.30 15.59
C ASP A 8 1.84 11.89 16.87
N ASP A 9 1.67 13.21 16.90
CA ASP A 9 1.18 13.93 18.09
C ASP A 9 -0.35 14.18 18.07
N ASN A 10 -1.09 13.59 17.13
CA ASN A 10 -2.48 13.95 16.91
C ASN A 10 -3.45 12.98 17.61
N PRO A 11 -4.23 13.43 18.59
CA PRO A 11 -5.28 12.60 19.18
C PRO A 11 -6.48 12.48 18.24
N LEU A 12 -7.18 11.34 18.30
CA LEU A 12 -8.47 11.15 17.63
C LEU A 12 -9.50 12.15 18.18
N ALA A 13 -10.16 12.92 17.31
CA ALA A 13 -11.10 13.96 17.70
C ALA A 13 -12.56 13.66 17.33
N ARG A 14 -12.81 12.83 16.31
CA ARG A 14 -14.15 12.55 15.77
C ARG A 14 -14.54 11.08 15.86
N ILE A 15 -13.59 10.16 15.73
CA ILE A 15 -13.84 8.72 15.84
C ILE A 15 -13.33 8.19 17.18
N HIS A 16 -13.96 7.14 17.70
CA HIS A 16 -13.49 6.47 18.92
C HIS A 16 -12.26 5.59 18.67
N PHE A 17 -12.18 4.98 17.49
CA PHE A 17 -11.11 4.07 17.12
C PHE A 17 -11.03 3.92 15.59
N GLN A 18 -9.82 3.71 15.06
CA GLN A 18 -9.52 3.58 13.62
C GLN A 18 -9.90 2.19 13.06
N TYR A 19 -11.18 1.80 13.16
CA TYR A 19 -11.66 0.47 12.79
C TYR A 19 -11.31 0.08 11.36
N VAL A 20 -11.46 1.00 10.41
CA VAL A 20 -11.23 0.69 8.98
C VAL A 20 -9.76 0.46 8.73
N THR A 21 -8.88 1.29 9.30
CA THR A 21 -7.43 1.10 9.22
C THR A 21 -7.03 -0.26 9.78
N VAL A 22 -7.52 -0.63 10.98
CA VAL A 22 -7.20 -1.92 11.61
C VAL A 22 -7.72 -3.10 10.78
N VAL A 23 -8.95 -3.03 10.27
CA VAL A 23 -9.53 -4.09 9.44
C VAL A 23 -8.73 -4.27 8.14
N LEU A 24 -8.36 -3.18 7.46
CA LEU A 24 -7.58 -3.26 6.23
C LEU A 24 -6.16 -3.80 6.49
N ILE A 25 -5.52 -3.42 7.61
CA ILE A 25 -4.26 -4.02 8.05
C ILE A 25 -4.42 -5.52 8.29
N ALA A 26 -5.47 -5.93 9.01
CA ALA A 26 -5.74 -7.33 9.29
C ALA A 26 -5.96 -8.15 8.00
N ILE A 27 -6.67 -7.58 7.01
CA ILE A 27 -6.87 -8.20 5.69
C ILE A 27 -5.52 -8.35 4.97
N CYS A 28 -4.70 -7.30 4.88
CA CYS A 28 -3.37 -7.37 4.25
C CYS A 28 -2.48 -8.43 4.91
N VAL A 29 -2.48 -8.49 6.24
CA VAL A 29 -1.72 -9.47 7.01
C VAL A 29 -2.25 -10.88 6.75
N ALA A 30 -3.56 -11.11 6.80
CA ALA A 30 -4.17 -12.41 6.52
C ALA A 30 -3.86 -12.90 5.10
N VAL A 31 -4.01 -12.01 4.10
CA VAL A 31 -3.67 -12.29 2.70
C VAL A 31 -2.18 -12.62 2.54
N PHE A 32 -1.30 -11.95 3.29
CA PHE A 32 0.12 -12.27 3.28
C PHE A 32 0.46 -13.61 3.93
N PHE A 33 -0.15 -13.95 5.07
CA PHE A 33 0.04 -15.27 5.69
C PHE A 33 -0.50 -16.39 4.80
N TRP A 34 -1.64 -16.16 4.15
CA TRP A 34 -2.16 -17.08 3.14
C TRP A 34 -1.17 -17.26 1.98
N GLN A 35 -0.64 -16.19 1.38
CA GLN A 35 0.43 -16.27 0.39
C GLN A 35 1.66 -17.03 0.91
N ALA A 36 2.05 -16.77 2.16
CA ALA A 36 3.20 -17.41 2.78
C ALA A 36 2.99 -18.92 3.02
N SER A 37 1.75 -19.35 3.24
CA SER A 37 1.41 -20.78 3.39
C SER A 37 1.54 -21.56 2.07
N LEU A 38 1.46 -20.88 0.93
CA LEU A 38 1.57 -21.46 -0.42
C LEU A 38 3.02 -21.54 -0.95
N ARG A 39 4.01 -21.19 -0.11
CA ARG A 39 5.42 -20.93 -0.49
C ARG A 39 6.21 -22.12 -1.03
N THR A 40 5.78 -23.35 -0.82
CA THR A 40 6.56 -24.53 -1.23
C THR A 40 6.57 -24.76 -2.74
N VAL A 41 5.70 -24.12 -3.54
CA VAL A 41 5.75 -24.25 -5.01
C VAL A 41 5.36 -22.97 -5.80
N ASN A 42 4.50 -22.06 -5.28
CA ASN A 42 3.73 -21.16 -6.17
C ASN A 42 3.68 -19.65 -5.80
N SER A 43 4.53 -19.13 -4.90
CA SER A 43 4.43 -17.72 -4.44
C SER A 43 4.44 -16.68 -5.57
N ALA A 44 5.27 -16.89 -6.59
CA ALA A 44 5.31 -16.00 -7.76
C ALA A 44 4.00 -16.08 -8.56
N GLN A 45 3.45 -17.27 -8.71
CA GLN A 45 2.20 -17.51 -9.46
C GLN A 45 1.00 -16.82 -8.81
N VAL A 46 0.92 -16.80 -7.48
CA VAL A 46 -0.14 -16.08 -6.74
C VAL A 46 -0.04 -14.58 -7.00
N VAL A 47 1.18 -14.02 -7.00
CA VAL A 47 1.41 -12.61 -7.31
C VAL A 47 1.13 -12.30 -8.78
N TYR A 48 1.40 -13.23 -9.70
CA TYR A 48 1.03 -13.08 -11.12
C TYR A 48 -0.47 -13.19 -11.37
N GLY A 49 -1.16 -14.07 -10.64
CA GLY A 49 -2.58 -14.36 -10.83
C GLY A 49 -3.55 -13.40 -10.13
N LEU A 50 -3.14 -12.83 -8.99
CA LEU A 50 -3.92 -11.87 -8.22
C LEU A 50 -3.34 -10.45 -8.31
N GLY A 51 -2.12 -10.30 -8.80
CA GLY A 51 -1.54 -8.99 -9.13
C GLY A 51 -2.10 -8.48 -10.45
N SER A 52 -1.79 -7.22 -10.77
CA SER A 52 -2.33 -6.50 -11.93
C SER A 52 -1.27 -6.35 -13.04
N PRO A 53 -0.88 -7.42 -13.77
CA PRO A 53 0.08 -7.31 -14.86
C PRO A 53 -0.54 -6.54 -16.04
N PRO A 54 0.06 -5.40 -16.45
CA PRO A 54 -0.48 -4.56 -17.53
C PRO A 54 -0.70 -5.31 -18.85
N VAL A 55 0.22 -6.23 -19.17
CA VAL A 55 0.17 -7.04 -20.40
C VAL A 55 -1.03 -8.01 -20.46
N VAL A 56 -1.60 -8.40 -19.31
CA VAL A 56 -2.76 -9.30 -19.23
C VAL A 56 -4.06 -8.52 -19.18
N LEU A 57 -4.03 -7.32 -18.58
CA LEU A 57 -5.18 -6.43 -18.49
C LEU A 57 -5.49 -5.71 -19.81
N LEU A 58 -4.46 -5.27 -20.52
CA LEU A 58 -4.57 -4.44 -21.72
C LEU A 58 -4.07 -5.12 -23.01
N GLY A 59 -3.34 -6.22 -22.89
CA GLY A 59 -2.78 -6.94 -24.04
C GLY A 59 -3.56 -8.20 -24.40
N ASP A 60 -3.24 -8.77 -25.58
CA ASP A 60 -3.86 -10.00 -26.08
C ASP A 60 -3.33 -11.28 -25.40
N LYS A 61 -2.38 -11.16 -24.45
CA LYS A 61 -1.80 -12.29 -23.73
C LYS A 61 -2.68 -12.67 -22.54
N LYS A 62 -3.33 -13.82 -22.63
CA LYS A 62 -4.02 -14.43 -21.48
C LYS A 62 -3.00 -15.09 -20.55
N LEU A 63 -3.19 -14.94 -19.24
CA LEU A 63 -2.48 -15.76 -18.26
C LEU A 63 -2.75 -17.24 -18.57
N PRO A 64 -1.74 -18.11 -18.51
CA PRO A 64 -1.95 -19.55 -18.44
C PRO A 64 -3.06 -19.88 -17.42
N PRO A 65 -3.98 -20.82 -17.71
CA PRO A 65 -5.13 -21.12 -16.83
C PRO A 65 -4.73 -21.49 -15.40
N GLU A 66 -3.54 -22.06 -15.25
CA GLU A 66 -2.87 -22.40 -14.00
C GLU A 66 -2.52 -21.17 -13.11
N PHE A 67 -2.44 -19.98 -13.69
CA PHE A 67 -2.17 -18.72 -12.97
C PHE A 67 -3.39 -17.80 -12.88
N ALA A 68 -4.47 -18.04 -13.63
CA ALA A 68 -5.67 -17.21 -13.62
C ALA A 68 -6.53 -17.43 -12.36
N MET A 69 -6.09 -16.91 -11.22
CA MET A 69 -6.78 -17.05 -9.93
C MET A 69 -7.98 -16.11 -9.77
N ALA A 70 -7.98 -14.98 -10.47
CA ALA A 70 -9.08 -14.02 -10.50
C ALA A 70 -9.29 -13.50 -11.94
N PRO A 71 -10.51 -13.02 -12.27
CA PRO A 71 -10.75 -12.25 -13.49
C PRO A 71 -9.78 -11.07 -13.57
N ALA A 72 -9.35 -10.73 -14.79
CA ALA A 72 -8.39 -9.66 -15.03
C ALA A 72 -8.83 -8.34 -14.36
N GLU A 73 -10.11 -8.00 -14.45
CA GLU A 73 -10.67 -6.77 -13.88
C GLU A 73 -10.58 -6.72 -12.35
N MET A 74 -10.68 -7.89 -11.70
CA MET A 74 -10.56 -7.99 -10.24
C MET A 74 -9.11 -7.86 -9.76
N THR A 75 -8.14 -8.07 -10.64
CA THR A 75 -6.72 -7.96 -10.27
C THR A 75 -6.31 -6.57 -9.82
N LEU A 76 -6.98 -5.52 -10.33
CA LEU A 76 -6.78 -4.14 -9.87
C LEU A 76 -7.13 -3.99 -8.39
N LEU A 77 -8.15 -4.70 -7.92
CA LEU A 77 -8.59 -4.65 -6.53
C LEU A 77 -7.79 -5.62 -5.65
N THR A 78 -7.55 -6.86 -6.11
CA THR A 78 -6.79 -7.84 -5.31
C THR A 78 -5.33 -7.44 -5.14
N SER A 79 -4.73 -6.79 -6.14
CA SER A 79 -3.34 -6.32 -6.06
C SER A 79 -3.08 -5.29 -4.95
N MET A 80 -4.12 -4.60 -4.48
CA MET A 80 -4.05 -3.63 -3.38
C MET A 80 -3.61 -4.28 -2.06
N PHE A 81 -3.91 -5.57 -1.86
CA PHE A 81 -3.69 -6.30 -0.61
C PHE A 81 -2.47 -7.23 -0.65
N LEU A 82 -1.89 -7.48 -1.83
CA LEU A 82 -0.75 -8.39 -2.00
C LEU A 82 0.54 -7.77 -1.47
N HIS A 83 1.49 -8.63 -1.08
CA HIS A 83 2.79 -8.21 -0.58
C HIS A 83 3.85 -9.27 -0.92
N GLY A 84 4.90 -8.88 -1.66
CA GLY A 84 5.89 -9.86 -2.14
C GLY A 84 6.92 -10.31 -1.09
N ARG A 85 7.15 -9.54 -0.03
CA ARG A 85 8.22 -9.79 0.97
C ARG A 85 7.80 -9.31 2.35
N TRP A 86 8.32 -9.97 3.39
CA TRP A 86 8.08 -9.60 4.80
C TRP A 86 8.38 -8.13 5.10
N MET A 87 9.54 -7.63 4.69
CA MET A 87 9.91 -6.24 4.92
C MET A 87 8.95 -5.25 4.24
N HIS A 88 8.41 -5.61 3.07
CA HIS A 88 7.44 -4.77 2.37
C HIS A 88 6.12 -4.67 3.15
N LEU A 89 5.61 -5.80 3.65
CA LEU A 89 4.42 -5.82 4.50
C LEU A 89 4.64 -5.00 5.77
N ILE A 90 5.72 -5.27 6.51
CA ILE A 90 5.99 -4.61 7.80
C ILE A 90 6.06 -3.09 7.62
N CYS A 91 6.78 -2.61 6.61
CA CYS A 91 6.86 -1.18 6.33
C CYS A 91 5.49 -0.59 5.95
N ASN A 92 4.72 -1.21 5.05
CA ASN A 92 3.41 -0.69 4.66
C ASN A 92 2.44 -0.65 5.85
N MET A 93 2.38 -1.70 6.65
CA MET A 93 1.47 -1.76 7.79
C MET A 93 1.87 -0.74 8.87
N LEU A 94 3.17 -0.52 9.08
CA LEU A 94 3.65 0.52 9.99
C LEU A 94 3.24 1.92 9.52
N TYR A 95 3.47 2.23 8.24
CA TYR A 95 3.05 3.51 7.67
C TYR A 95 1.53 3.68 7.76
N PHE A 96 0.78 2.64 7.42
CA PHE A 96 -0.66 2.69 7.47
C PHE A 96 -1.17 2.87 8.90
N TRP A 97 -0.55 2.21 9.88
CA TRP A 97 -0.90 2.33 11.29
C TRP A 97 -0.68 3.74 11.84
N VAL A 98 0.43 4.40 11.46
CA VAL A 98 0.78 5.72 11.99
C VAL A 98 0.02 6.86 11.30
N PHE A 99 -0.38 6.70 10.04
CA PHE A 99 -1.04 7.77 9.28
C PHE A 99 -2.52 7.51 9.00
N GLY A 100 -2.98 6.26 9.13
CA GLY A 100 -4.34 5.86 8.78
C GLY A 100 -5.38 6.49 9.70
N ASP A 101 -5.16 6.44 11.01
CA ASP A 101 -6.01 7.11 12.01
C ASP A 101 -6.23 8.60 11.73
N ASN A 102 -5.15 9.29 11.39
CA ASN A 102 -5.14 10.73 11.13
C ASN A 102 -5.94 11.14 9.91
N VAL A 103 -6.12 10.23 8.96
CA VAL A 103 -6.94 10.44 7.77
C VAL A 103 -8.36 9.91 8.00
N GLU A 104 -8.50 8.80 8.73
CA GLU A 104 -9.79 8.20 9.08
C GLU A 104 -10.60 9.08 10.03
N ASP A 105 -9.96 9.76 10.99
CA ASP A 105 -10.60 10.63 11.97
C ASP A 105 -11.35 11.81 11.32
N PRO A 106 -10.72 12.67 10.50
CA PRO A 106 -11.43 13.78 9.86
C PRO A 106 -12.45 13.33 8.81
N MET A 107 -12.22 12.20 8.13
CA MET A 107 -13.12 11.69 7.08
C MET A 107 -14.31 10.89 7.63
N GLY A 108 -14.12 10.19 8.75
CA GLY A 108 -15.00 9.12 9.21
C GLY A 108 -14.81 7.81 8.43
N HIS A 109 -15.21 6.69 9.05
CA HIS A 109 -14.99 5.32 8.54
C HIS A 109 -15.40 5.11 7.07
N GLY A 110 -16.63 5.48 6.70
CA GLY A 110 -17.17 5.20 5.37
C GLY A 110 -16.46 5.97 4.25
N ARG A 111 -16.20 7.27 4.46
CA ARG A 111 -15.51 8.11 3.48
C ARG A 111 -14.04 7.71 3.35
N PHE A 112 -13.42 7.31 4.45
CA PHE A 112 -12.05 6.80 4.44
C PHE A 112 -11.94 5.48 3.67
N LEU A 113 -12.88 4.55 3.84
CA LEU A 113 -12.91 3.31 3.05
C LEU A 113 -13.07 3.60 1.55
N ALA A 114 -13.99 4.50 1.18
CA ALA A 114 -14.17 4.90 -0.21
C ALA A 114 -12.91 5.57 -0.77
N PHE A 115 -12.27 6.45 0.01
CA PHE A 115 -11.00 7.07 -0.35
C PHE A 115 -9.90 6.03 -0.60
N TYR A 116 -9.74 5.05 0.31
CA TYR A 116 -8.78 3.96 0.18
C TYR A 116 -8.97 3.15 -1.11
N LEU A 117 -10.22 2.75 -1.39
CA LEU A 117 -10.54 1.96 -2.58
C LEU A 117 -10.31 2.75 -3.87
N LEU A 118 -10.77 4.00 -3.93
CA LEU A 118 -10.59 4.86 -5.11
C LEU A 118 -9.12 5.13 -5.38
N CYS A 119 -8.34 5.48 -4.35
CA CYS A 119 -6.91 5.73 -4.50
C CYS A 119 -6.15 4.47 -4.97
N GLY A 120 -6.47 3.30 -4.43
CA GLY A 120 -5.84 2.05 -4.86
C GLY A 120 -6.17 1.67 -6.31
N LEU A 121 -7.43 1.83 -6.72
CA LEU A 121 -7.85 1.62 -8.11
C LEU A 121 -7.17 2.61 -9.06
N MET A 122 -7.10 3.89 -8.69
CA MET A 122 -6.43 4.92 -9.49
C MET A 122 -4.93 4.66 -9.60
N ALA A 123 -4.26 4.29 -8.51
CA ALA A 123 -2.83 3.98 -8.52
C ALA A 123 -2.54 2.75 -9.40
N SER A 124 -3.35 1.70 -9.29
CA SER A 124 -3.20 0.48 -10.10
C SER A 124 -3.46 0.76 -11.58
N SER A 125 -4.51 1.51 -11.89
CA SER A 125 -4.83 1.93 -13.26
C SER A 125 -3.74 2.81 -13.86
N ALA A 126 -3.20 3.76 -13.09
CA ALA A 126 -2.12 4.64 -13.53
C ALA A 126 -0.83 3.86 -13.81
N HIS A 127 -0.52 2.85 -12.99
CA HIS A 127 0.62 1.97 -13.25
C HIS A 127 0.45 1.18 -14.54
N VAL A 128 -0.73 0.58 -14.73
CA VAL A 128 -1.08 -0.17 -15.95
C VAL A 128 -0.99 0.71 -17.19
N ALA A 129 -1.49 1.95 -17.11
CA ALA A 129 -1.44 2.92 -18.21
C ALA A 129 -0.03 3.46 -18.54
N THR A 130 0.93 3.34 -17.61
CA THR A 130 2.31 3.82 -17.83
C THR A 130 3.28 2.69 -18.20
N ASN A 131 2.90 1.43 -17.98
CA ASN A 131 3.76 0.26 -18.15
C ASN A 131 3.10 -0.84 -19.01
N LEU A 132 2.45 -0.46 -20.12
CA LEU A 132 1.62 -1.37 -20.94
C LEU A 132 2.34 -2.65 -21.39
N SER A 133 3.64 -2.60 -21.67
CA SER A 133 4.43 -3.72 -22.15
C SER A 133 5.15 -4.51 -21.04
N SER A 134 5.00 -4.10 -19.78
CA SER A 134 5.70 -4.73 -18.67
C SER A 134 5.00 -6.00 -18.22
N GLU A 135 5.77 -7.08 -18.06
CA GLU A 135 5.33 -8.30 -17.39
C GLU A 135 5.45 -8.18 -15.87
N VAL A 136 5.97 -7.06 -15.35
CA VAL A 136 6.11 -6.83 -13.91
C VAL A 136 4.74 -6.55 -13.31
N THR A 137 4.31 -7.40 -12.39
CA THR A 137 3.10 -7.19 -11.61
C THR A 137 3.30 -6.10 -10.56
N THR A 138 2.39 -5.13 -10.56
CA THR A 138 2.33 -4.15 -9.49
C THR A 138 1.74 -4.79 -8.24
N ILE A 139 2.43 -4.61 -7.13
CA ILE A 139 1.90 -4.88 -5.81
C ILE A 139 1.40 -3.53 -5.29
N GLY A 140 0.08 -3.31 -5.40
CA GLY A 140 -0.60 -2.01 -5.28
C GLY A 140 -0.57 -1.36 -3.90
N ALA A 141 -0.01 -2.04 -2.90
CA ALA A 141 0.10 -1.53 -1.53
C ALA A 141 0.84 -0.19 -1.44
N PHE A 142 1.92 -0.01 -2.23
CA PHE A 142 2.73 1.21 -2.19
C PHE A 142 1.91 2.45 -2.56
N GLY A 143 1.17 2.43 -3.67
CA GLY A 143 0.38 3.58 -4.15
C GLY A 143 -0.61 4.10 -3.11
N ILE A 144 -1.23 3.19 -2.36
CA ILE A 144 -2.18 3.53 -1.31
C ILE A 144 -1.49 4.22 -0.13
N ILE A 145 -0.30 3.75 0.27
CA ILE A 145 0.48 4.42 1.32
C ILE A 145 0.84 5.85 0.92
N PHE A 146 1.20 6.12 -0.34
CA PHE A 146 1.42 7.50 -0.80
C PHE A 146 0.16 8.33 -0.81
N SER A 147 -0.98 7.75 -1.16
CA SER A 147 -2.27 8.45 -1.10
C SER A 147 -2.64 8.84 0.33
N ILE A 148 -2.47 7.93 1.29
CA ILE A 148 -2.70 8.19 2.71
C ILE A 148 -1.73 9.26 3.23
N LEU A 149 -0.44 9.15 2.90
CA LEU A 149 0.55 10.15 3.28
C LEU A 149 0.24 11.53 2.67
N GLY A 150 -0.19 11.57 1.41
CA GLY A 150 -0.62 12.79 0.75
C GLY A 150 -1.82 13.44 1.44
N ALA A 151 -2.84 12.63 1.77
CA ALA A 151 -3.99 13.11 2.54
C ALA A 151 -3.59 13.62 3.92
N TYR A 152 -2.72 12.90 4.62
CA TYR A 152 -2.17 13.31 5.92
C TYR A 152 -1.49 14.68 5.84
N LEU A 153 -0.64 14.91 4.84
CA LEU A 153 0.07 16.19 4.66
C LEU A 153 -0.89 17.36 4.39
N VAL A 154 -2.02 17.11 3.70
CA VAL A 154 -3.04 18.14 3.43
C VAL A 154 -3.88 18.41 4.68
N LEU A 155 -4.25 17.38 5.42
CA LEU A 155 -5.11 17.48 6.61
C LEU A 155 -4.34 18.04 7.82
N HIS A 156 -3.08 17.66 7.98
CA HIS A 156 -2.26 17.96 9.15
C HIS A 156 -0.91 18.61 8.77
N PRO A 157 -0.92 19.77 8.08
CA PRO A 157 0.29 20.40 7.52
C PRO A 157 1.30 20.88 8.59
N ARG A 158 0.90 20.95 9.86
CA ARG A 158 1.74 21.37 10.98
C ARG A 158 2.08 20.24 11.96
N ALA A 159 1.56 19.03 11.73
CA ALA A 159 1.80 17.91 12.63
C ALA A 159 3.28 17.48 12.58
N GLN A 160 3.80 17.04 13.72
CA GLN A 160 5.14 16.47 13.83
C GLN A 160 5.01 14.97 13.93
N VAL A 161 5.88 14.26 13.20
CA VAL A 161 5.96 12.81 13.22
C VAL A 161 7.26 12.42 13.90
N LEU A 162 7.16 11.62 14.96
CA LEU A 162 8.32 10.99 15.56
C LEU A 162 8.82 9.90 14.61
N THR A 163 10.04 10.09 14.13
CA THR A 163 10.68 9.19 13.18
C THR A 163 11.95 8.63 13.76
N LEU A 164 12.17 7.33 13.57
CA LEU A 164 13.48 6.73 13.79
C LEU A 164 14.33 6.89 12.53
N VAL A 165 15.40 7.67 12.64
CA VAL A 165 16.41 7.81 11.59
C VAL A 165 17.64 6.99 12.00
N VAL A 166 17.79 5.80 11.42
CA VAL A 166 18.92 4.85 11.57
C VAL A 166 19.15 4.34 13.01
N ARG A 167 19.34 5.23 13.99
CA ARG A 167 19.60 4.91 15.41
C ARG A 167 19.05 5.96 16.40
N PHE A 168 18.59 7.12 15.94
CA PHE A 168 18.17 8.21 16.82
C PHE A 168 16.70 8.56 16.61
N PRO A 169 15.88 8.58 17.68
CA PRO A 169 14.52 9.10 17.59
C PRO A 169 14.60 10.61 17.39
N MET A 170 14.02 11.11 16.29
CA MET A 170 13.97 12.54 15.99
C MET A 170 12.55 12.93 15.62
N ARG A 171 12.05 14.02 16.21
CA ARG A 171 10.78 14.61 15.82
C ARG A 171 11.01 15.43 14.57
N TYR A 172 10.30 15.10 13.49
CA TYR A 172 10.42 15.79 12.22
C TYR A 172 9.06 16.31 11.78
N ARG A 173 9.04 17.47 11.10
CA ARG A 173 7.84 17.98 10.42
C ARG A 173 7.86 17.45 8.99
N PRO A 174 7.06 16.44 8.63
CA PRO A 174 7.10 15.87 7.29
C PRO A 174 6.77 16.97 6.27
N SER A 175 7.68 17.19 5.32
CA SER A 175 7.50 18.08 4.18
C SER A 175 7.33 17.26 2.89
N SER A 176 6.95 17.89 1.79
CA SER A 176 6.76 17.22 0.50
C SER A 176 8.01 16.46 0.00
N SER A 177 9.22 16.89 0.37
CA SER A 177 10.48 16.19 0.01
C SER A 177 10.66 14.86 0.76
N TRP A 178 9.97 14.69 1.87
CA TRP A 178 10.03 13.49 2.72
C TRP A 178 9.24 12.31 2.11
N ALA A 179 8.13 12.61 1.42
CA ALA A 179 7.38 11.62 0.64
C ALA A 179 8.23 11.07 -0.54
N CYS A 180 9.00 11.93 -1.23
CA CYS A 180 9.92 11.48 -2.27
C CYS A 180 11.00 10.51 -1.77
N GLY A 181 11.43 10.62 -0.50
CA GLY A 181 12.45 9.75 0.09
C GLY A 181 12.02 8.28 0.26
N LEU A 182 10.71 8.02 0.34
CA LEU A 182 10.15 6.66 0.42
C LEU A 182 10.14 5.94 -0.93
N ALA A 183 10.03 6.70 -2.02
CA ALA A 183 9.94 6.17 -3.37
C ALA A 183 11.26 5.63 -3.94
N CYS A 184 12.40 6.01 -3.37
CA CYS A 184 13.72 5.51 -3.80
C CYS A 184 14.13 4.16 -3.17
N SER A 185 13.21 3.42 -2.53
CA SER A 185 13.50 2.10 -1.95
C SER A 185 12.89 0.92 -2.72
N SER A 186 12.34 1.16 -3.91
CA SER A 186 12.01 0.06 -4.83
C SER A 186 13.30 -0.70 -5.20
N PRO A 187 13.36 -2.03 -5.04
CA PRO A 187 14.48 -2.78 -5.56
C PRO A 187 14.43 -2.69 -7.08
N THR A 188 15.41 -2.02 -7.68
CA THR A 188 15.71 -2.24 -9.09
C THR A 188 16.01 -3.74 -9.25
N PRO A 189 15.35 -4.44 -10.17
CA PRO A 189 15.85 -5.74 -10.59
C PRO A 189 17.17 -5.47 -11.29
N ARG A 190 18.26 -6.01 -10.75
CA ARG A 190 19.40 -6.36 -11.59
C ARG A 190 19.03 -7.63 -12.35
#